data_AF-W1YQV9-F1
#
_entry.id   AF-W1YQV9-F1
#
_cell.length_a   1.000
_cell.length_b   1.000
_cell.length_c   1.000
_cell.angle_alpha   90.00
_cell.angle_beta   90.00
_cell.angle_gamma   90.00
#
_symmetry.space_group_name_H-M   'P 1'
#
loop_
_entity.id
_entity.type
_entity.pdbx_description
1 polymer ?
#
loop_
_entity_poly.entity_id
_entity_poly.type
_entity_poly.pdbx_seq_one_letter_code
_entity_poly.pdbx_strand_id
1 'polypeptide(L)' 'GRIALHGWVYDIESGSIAAFDGATRQFVPLAANPRVCAIPLRQPTAA' A
#
# COMPACT_ATOMS: atom_id res chain seq x y z
N GLY A 1 2.72 9.37 18.01
CA GLY A 1 2.09 9.55 16.68
C GLY A 1 2.07 8.22 15.94
N ARG A 2 1.23 8.06 14.91
CA ARG A 2 1.25 6.90 14.01
C ARG A 2 1.69 7.36 12.61
N ILE A 3 2.61 6.62 11.99
CA ILE A 3 3.10 6.88 10.63
C ILE A 3 2.84 5.61 9.81
N ALA A 4 2.39 5.78 8.57
CA ALA A 4 2.23 4.72 7.59
C ALA A 4 3.08 5.03 6.36
N LEU A 5 3.80 4.03 5.84
CA LEU A 5 4.54 4.17 4.59
C LEU A 5 3.74 3.59 3.44
N HIS A 6 3.46 4.43 2.44
CA HIS A 6 2.81 4.04 1.19
C HIS A 6 3.83 4.13 0.05
N GLY A 7 3.73 3.23 -0.92
CA GLY A 7 4.59 3.22 -2.10
C GLY A 7 3.77 2.89 -3.34
N TRP A 8 3.78 3.78 -4.33
CA TRP A 8 2.97 3.69 -5.54
C TRP A 8 3.82 3.82 -6.79
N VAL A 9 3.36 3.22 -7.89
CA VAL A 9 3.88 3.36 -9.24
C VAL A 9 2.82 4.06 -10.07
N TYR A 10 3.20 5.16 -10.70
CA TYR A 10 2.36 5.86 -11.67
C TYR A 10 2.75 5.44 -13.07
N ASP A 11 1.79 4.95 -13.82
CA ASP A 11 1.94 4.67 -15.24
C ASP A 11 1.58 5.93 -16.05
N ILE A 12 2.57 6.49 -16.76
CA ILE A 12 2.42 7.78 -17.44
C ILE A 12 1.48 7.67 -18.64
N GLU A 13 1.51 6.55 -19.36
CA GLU A 13 0.74 6.35 -20.58
C GLU A 13 -0.77 6.23 -20.29
N SER A 14 -1.14 5.45 -19.28
CA SER A 14 -2.54 5.20 -18.91
C SER A 14 -3.08 6.11 -17.81
N GLY A 15 -2.22 6.81 -17.06
CA GLY A 15 -2.59 7.57 -15.87
C GLY A 15 -2.97 6.70 -14.67
N SER A 16 -2.73 5.39 -14.73
CA SER A 16 -3.08 4.46 -13.64
C SER A 16 -2.08 4.54 -12.49
N ILE A 17 -2.56 4.30 -11.28
CA ILE A 17 -1.71 4.18 -10.08
C ILE A 17 -1.83 2.78 -9.50
N ALA A 18 -0.71 2.07 -9.47
CA ALA A 18 -0.57 0.79 -8.77
C ALA A 18 0.10 1.01 -7.41
N ALA A 19 -0.48 0.46 -6.36
CA ALA A 19 -0.01 0.61 -5.00
C ALA A 19 0.53 -0.70 -4.45
N PHE A 20 1.68 -0.66 -3.78
CA PHE A 20 2.29 -1.84 -3.20
C PHE A 20 1.60 -2.24 -1.89
N ASP A 21 1.02 -3.44 -1.86
CA ASP A 21 0.47 -4.07 -0.67
C ASP A 21 1.56 -4.84 0.07
N GLY A 22 1.96 -4.34 1.23
CA GLY A 22 2.95 -4.99 2.08
C GLY A 22 2.49 -6.31 2.69
N ALA A 23 1.18 -6.58 2.77
CA ALA A 23 0.64 -7.83 3.30
C ALA A 23 0.77 -8.97 2.27
N THR A 24 0.34 -8.71 1.03
CA THR A 24 0.37 -9.72 -0.05
C THR A 24 1.63 -9.67 -0.90
N ARG A 25 2.44 -8.60 -0.77
CA ARG A 25 3.61 -8.28 -1.61
C ARG A 25 3.25 -8.17 -3.10
N GLN A 26 2.08 -7.62 -3.40
CA GLN A 26 1.59 -7.43 -4.75
C GLN A 26 1.30 -5.95 -5.02
N PHE A 27 1.32 -5.57 -6.29
CA PHE A 27 0.80 -4.28 -6.72
C PHE A 27 -0.70 -4.40 -7.01
N VAL A 28 -1.50 -3.55 -6.38
CA VAL A 28 -2.95 -3.50 -6.54
C VAL A 28 -3.39 -2.11 -7.01
N PRO A 29 -4.48 -1.98 -7.79
CA PRO A 29 -4.95 -0.66 -8.21
C PRO A 29 -5.29 0.21 -7.00
N LEU A 30 -4.68 1.39 -6.89
CA LEU A 30 -4.88 2.29 -5.75
C LEU A 30 -6.34 2.76 -5.65
N ALA A 31 -6.98 3.04 -6.79
CA ALA A 31 -8.35 3.52 -6.83
C ALA A 31 -9.35 2.54 -6.17
N ALA A 32 -9.09 1.23 -6.28
CA ALA A 32 -9.90 0.19 -5.64
C ALA A 32 -9.43 -0.12 -4.21
N ASN A 33 -8.17 0.19 -3.86
CA ASN A 33 -7.54 -0.19 -2.60
C ASN A 33 -6.89 1.01 -1.89
N PRO A 34 -7.65 2.07 -1.53
CA PRO A 34 -7.10 3.34 -1.06
C PRO A 34 -6.39 3.26 0.31
N ARG A 35 -6.57 2.15 1.04
CA ARG A 35 -6.01 1.94 2.39
C ARG A 35 -4.78 1.04 2.42
N VAL A 36 -4.31 0.60 1.26
CA VAL A 36 -3.15 -0.30 1.16
C VAL A 36 -1.89 0.36 1.73
N CYS A 37 -1.09 -0.40 2.48
CA CYS A 37 0.12 0.08 3.13
C CYS A 37 1.31 -0.78 2.72
N ALA A 38 2.42 -0.15 2.33
CA ALA A 38 3.63 -0.85 1.92
C ALA A 38 4.37 -1.47 3.11
N ILE A 39 4.32 -0.81 4.26
CA ILE A 39 4.83 -1.32 5.53
C ILE A 39 3.68 -1.37 6.52
N PRO A 40 2.93 -2.49 6.59
CA PRO A 40 1.89 -2.63 7.61
C PRO A 40 2.56 -2.53 8.99
N LEU A 41 1.97 -1.72 9.87
CA LEU A 41 2.37 -1.71 11.27
C LEU A 41 2.22 -3.15 11.78
N ARG A 42 3.29 -3.75 12.30
CA ARG A 42 3.13 -4.95 13.12
C ARG A 42 2.23 -4.54 14.27
N GLN A 43 1.01 -5.05 14.30
CA GLN A 43 0.25 -5.05 15.53
C GLN A 43 1.10 -5.83 16.54
N PRO A 44 1.48 -5.23 17.68
CA PRO A 44 2.05 -6.02 18.75
C PRO A 44 1.02 -7.10 19.09
N THR A 45 1.41 -8.36 18.98
CA THR A 45 0.61 -9.48 19.41
C THR A 45 0.26 -9.23 20.88
N ALA A 46 -1.03 -9.11 21.20
CA ALA A 46 -1.45 -9.03 22.59
C ALA A 46 -0.98 -10.31 23.30
N ALA A 47 -0.28 -10.14 24.43
CA ALA A 47 0.23 -11.21 25.26
C ALA A 47 -0.89 -11.92 26.04
#